data_AF-A0AAN6JLN9-F1
#
_entry.id   AF-A0AAN6JLN9-F1
#
_cell.length_a   1.000
_cell.length_b   1.000
_cell.length_c   1.000
_cell.angle_alpha   90.00
_cell.angle_beta   90.00
_cell.angle_gamma   90.00
#
_symmetry.space_group_name_H-M   'P 1'
#
loop_
_entity.id
_entity.type
_entity.pdbx_description
1 polymer ?
#
loop_
_entity_poly.entity_id
_entity_poly.type
_entity_poly.pdbx_seq_one_letter_code
_entity_poly.pdbx_strand_id
1 'polypeptide(L)' 'MRTVLHQIWATLFVEYVVKSPLAPTEHTGGKGVGNELFEGGLERFMEAVFRPQQQQQQ' A
#
# COMPACT_ATOMS: atom_id res chain seq x y z
N MET A 1 2.58 3.29 -14.38
CA MET A 1 3.16 3.21 -13.02
C MET A 1 2.93 4.43 -12.14
N ARG A 2 2.93 5.67 -12.67
CA ARG A 2 2.62 6.89 -11.88
C ARG A 2 1.29 6.81 -11.11
N THR A 3 0.22 6.34 -11.75
CA THR A 3 -1.13 6.25 -11.14
C THR A 3 -1.16 5.27 -9.98
N VAL A 4 -0.58 4.07 -10.16
CA VAL A 4 -0.53 3.01 -9.13
C VAL A 4 0.24 3.49 -7.90
N LEU A 5 1.41 4.11 -8.10
CA LEU A 5 2.22 4.67 -7.01
C LEU A 5 1.49 5.80 -6.27
N HIS A 6 0.81 6.68 -7.01
CA HIS A 6 0.02 7.74 -6.41
C HIS A 6 -1.15 7.18 -5.60
N GLN A 7 -1.77 6.10 -6.07
CA GLN A 7 -2.87 5.44 -5.38
C GLN A 7 -2.39 4.80 -4.07
N ILE A 8 -1.27 4.08 -4.09
CA ILE A 8 -0.62 3.55 -2.87
C ILE A 8 -0.35 4.69 -1.87
N TRP A 9 0.22 5.79 -2.33
CA TRP A 9 0.51 6.93 -1.45
C TRP A 9 -0.77 7.52 -0.84
N ALA A 10 -1.77 7.84 -1.67
CA ALA A 10 -2.97 8.53 -1.22
C ALA A 10 -3.90 7.66 -0.36
N THR A 11 -4.04 6.38 -0.69
CA THR A 11 -5.04 5.51 -0.05
C THR A 11 -4.47 4.63 1.06
N LEU A 12 -3.16 4.35 1.04
CA LEU A 12 -2.52 3.52 2.06
C LEU A 12 -1.56 4.34 2.92
N PHE A 13 -0.57 5.00 2.31
CA PHE A 13 0.49 5.67 3.07
C PHE A 13 -0.06 6.85 3.90
N VAL A 14 -0.85 7.73 3.30
CA VAL A 14 -1.44 8.87 4.02
C VAL A 14 -2.37 8.38 5.14
N GLU A 15 -3.16 7.33 4.90
CA GLU A 15 -4.16 6.85 5.85
C GLU A 15 -3.53 6.12 7.05
N TYR A 16 -2.63 5.19 6.81
CA TYR A 16 -2.10 4.29 7.85
C TYR A 16 -0.75 4.74 8.40
N VAL A 17 -0.04 5.67 7.74
CA VAL A 17 1.25 6.19 8.22
C VAL A 17 1.11 7.64 8.66
N VAL A 18 0.68 8.54 7.77
CA VAL A 18 0.67 9.99 8.07
C VAL A 18 -0.42 10.36 9.10
N LYS A 19 -1.62 9.80 8.97
CA LYS A 19 -2.73 10.07 9.91
C LYS A 19 -2.67 9.25 11.18
N SER A 20 -1.81 8.23 11.26
CA SER A 20 -1.73 7.38 12.46
C SER A 20 -1.03 8.15 13.59
N PRO A 21 -1.71 8.43 14.72
CA PRO A 21 -1.12 9.19 15.82
C PRO A 21 -0.02 8.42 16.56
N LEU A 22 0.10 7.12 16.31
CA LEU A 22 1.07 6.22 16.94
C LEU A 22 2.23 5.86 16.00
N ALA A 23 2.12 6.14 14.70
CA ALA A 23 3.16 5.81 13.73
C ALA A 23 4.16 6.97 13.59
N PRO A 24 5.47 6.70 13.62
CA PRO A 24 6.45 7.71 13.24
C PRO A 24 6.28 8.06 11.76
N THR A 25 6.31 9.35 11.44
CA THR A 25 6.15 9.84 10.06
C THR A 25 7.36 9.51 9.17
N GLU A 26 8.55 9.34 9.77
CA GLU A 26 9.79 8.97 9.08
C GLU A 26 10.30 7.62 9.57
N HIS A 27 10.63 6.72 8.63
CA HIS A 27 11.23 5.42 8.92
C HIS A 27 12.72 5.44 8.57
N THR A 28 13.54 5.85 9.54
CA THR A 28 15.00 5.96 9.37
C THR A 28 15.67 4.57 9.32
N GLY A 29 16.80 4.48 8.60
CA GLY A 29 17.59 3.26 8.49
C GLY A 29 17.03 2.20 7.54
N GLY A 30 16.09 2.57 6.66
CA GLY A 30 15.51 1.65 5.66
C GLY A 30 14.60 0.58 6.27
N LYS A 31 14.25 0.70 7.55
CA LYS A 31 13.16 -0.08 8.12
C LYS A 31 11.87 0.35 7.41
N GLY A 32 11.14 -0.60 6.84
CA GLY A 32 9.87 -0.32 6.17
C GLY A 32 8.82 0.27 7.12
N VAL A 33 7.62 0.47 6.59
CA VAL A 33 6.46 0.92 7.37
C VAL A 33 6.00 -0.23 8.27
N GLY A 34 6.33 -0.19 9.56
CA GLY A 34 5.93 -1.24 10.52
C GLY A 34 4.45 -1.21 10.95
N ASN A 35 3.55 -0.71 10.10
CA ASN A 35 2.12 -0.70 10.36
C ASN A 35 1.46 -1.87 9.62
N GLU A 36 0.93 -2.84 10.37
CA GLU A 36 0.32 -4.07 9.84
C GLU A 36 -0.86 -3.80 8.89
N LEU A 37 -1.65 -2.73 9.14
CA LEU A 37 -2.75 -2.34 8.26
C LEU A 37 -2.25 -1.80 6.92
N PHE A 38 -1.13 -1.09 6.93
CA PHE A 38 -0.48 -0.63 5.71
C PHE A 38 0.07 -1.81 4.91
N GLU A 39 0.84 -2.70 5.55
CA GLU A 39 1.46 -3.84 4.88
C GLU A 39 0.42 -4.78 4.26
N GLY A 40 -0.60 -5.18 5.03
CA GLY A 40 -1.68 -6.02 4.52
C GLY A 40 -2.54 -5.34 3.45
N GLY A 41 -2.74 -4.02 3.54
CA GLY A 41 -3.42 -3.24 2.51
C GLY A 41 -2.62 -3.17 1.21
N LEU A 42 -1.30 -3.00 1.30
CA LEU A 42 -0.40 -2.96 0.16
C LEU A 42 -0.35 -4.31 -0.56
N GLU A 43 -0.22 -5.41 0.19
CA GLU A 43 -0.21 -6.77 -0.37
C GLU A 43 -1.48 -7.03 -1.21
N ARG A 44 -2.66 -6.80 -0.63
CA ARG A 44 -3.95 -6.98 -1.33
C ARG A 44 -4.08 -6.07 -2.55
N PHE A 45 -3.62 -4.83 -2.46
CA PHE A 45 -3.64 -3.91 -3.58
C PHE A 45 -2.75 -4.41 -4.73
N MET A 46 -1.54 -4.90 -4.42
CA MET A 46 -0.63 -5.46 -5.40
C MET A 46 -1.22 -6.73 -6.03
N GLU A 47 -1.84 -7.61 -5.25
CA GLU A 47 -2.58 -8.76 -5.79
C GLU A 47 -3.67 -8.32 -6.77
N ALA A 48 -4.46 -7.30 -6.44
CA ALA A 48 -5.51 -6.80 -7.32
C ALA A 48 -4.97 -6.17 -8.61
N VAL A 49 -3.86 -5.45 -8.54
CA VAL A 49 -3.24 -4.77 -9.70
C VAL A 49 -2.52 -5.74 -10.62
N PHE A 50 -1.86 -6.75 -10.06
CA PHE A 50 -0.97 -7.65 -10.81
C PHE A 50 -1.56 -9.04 -11.05
N ARG A 51 -2.69 -9.41 -10.45
CA ARG A 51 -3.39 -10.65 -10.78
C ARG A 51 -3.84 -10.59 -12.24
N PRO A 52 -3.36 -11.50 -13.11
CA PRO A 52 -3.83 -11.55 -14.48
C PRO A 52 -5.33 -11.83 -14.48
N GLN A 53 -6.09 -11.08 -15.28
CA GLN A 53 -7.50 -11.38 -15.60
C GLN A 53 -7.55 -12.71 -16.37
N GLN A 54 -7.40 -13.83 -15.67
CA GLN A 54 -7.81 -15.12 -16.19
C GLN A 54 -9.31 -15.24 -15.90
N GLN A 55 -10.08 -15.57 -16.93
CA GLN A 55 -11.52 -15.81 -16.95
C GLN A 55 -12.42 -14.60 -17.26
N GLN A 56 -12.34 -14.12 -18.50
CA GLN A 56 -13.55 -13.70 -19.20
C GLN A 56 -13.46 -14.08 -20.68
N GLN A 57 -13.48 -15.39 -20.93
CA GLN A 57 -13.82 -16.00 -22.21
C GLN A 57 -14.27 -17.44 -21.94
N GLN A 58 -15.57 -17.59 -21.66
CA GLN A 58 -16.35 -18.78 -21.98
C GLN A 58 -17.45 -18.32 -22.93
#